data_AF-B4HDN3-F1
#
_entry.id   AF-B4HDN3-F1
#
_cell.length_a   1.000
_cell.length_b   1.000
_cell.length_c   1.000
_cell.angle_alpha   90.00
_cell.angle_beta   90.00
_cell.angle_gamma   90.00
#
_symmetry.space_group_name_H-M   'P 1'
#
loop_
_entity.id
_entity.type
_entity.pdbx_description
1 polymer ?
#
loop_
_entity_poly.entity_id
_entity_poly.type
_entity_poly.pdbx_seq_one_letter_code
_entity_poly.pdbx_strand_id
1 'polypeptide(L)'
;MSDNDRIKFDDTLERPSFDPKDHGLDNSFRLTRFAAVGAAGSKLPQNTLSNALLASGLAKEGEPETVVQAEMLPVASAVPRLGIGYDCSVIPLRTGVYWLVQATSLFYPIIDDPYVMGKIACGKVLNNLYAMGVSDCDNLTMMLGVSNRMTKQERDVVLPLMLSGFRFRASDVGAPITGVQTIANPWCFLGRRGLVCVPEGRVH
;
A
#
# COMPACT_ATOMS: atom_id res chain seq x y z
N MET A 1 29.27 1.67 -7.10
CA MET A 1 28.35 1.06 -8.08
C MET A 1 28.21 2.05 -9.22
N SER A 2 28.74 1.70 -10.39
CA SER A 2 28.57 2.48 -11.61
C SER A 2 27.13 2.29 -12.12
N ASP A 3 26.62 3.25 -12.91
CA ASP A 3 25.26 3.21 -13.48
C ASP A 3 25.00 1.98 -14.38
N ASN A 4 26.05 1.23 -14.73
CA ASN A 4 25.99 0.01 -15.54
C ASN A 4 25.57 -1.26 -14.77
N ASP A 5 25.54 -1.24 -13.43
CA ASP A 5 25.12 -2.40 -12.62
C ASP A 5 23.60 -2.41 -12.32
N ARG A 6 22.85 -1.42 -12.82
CA ARG A 6 21.40 -1.38 -12.66
C ARG A 6 20.77 -2.35 -13.66
N ILE A 7 20.00 -3.31 -13.14
CA ILE A 7 19.15 -4.18 -13.96
C ILE A 7 18.29 -3.27 -14.84
N LYS A 8 18.45 -3.37 -16.16
CA LYS A 8 17.62 -2.66 -17.13
C LYS A 8 16.29 -3.37 -17.22
N PHE A 9 15.22 -2.72 -16.77
CA PHE A 9 13.87 -3.26 -16.86
C PHE A 9 13.19 -2.72 -18.11
N ASP A 10 12.56 -3.61 -18.87
CA ASP A 10 11.68 -3.23 -19.97
C ASP A 10 10.31 -2.84 -19.39
N ASP A 11 10.02 -1.55 -19.44
CA ASP A 11 8.83 -0.93 -18.87
C ASP A 11 7.65 -0.86 -19.86
N THR A 12 7.78 -1.49 -21.05
CA THR A 12 6.75 -1.46 -22.09
C THR A 12 5.61 -2.46 -21.85
N LEU A 13 4.49 -2.27 -22.56
CA LEU A 13 3.35 -3.20 -22.57
C LEU A 13 3.71 -4.58 -23.15
N GLU A 14 4.84 -4.68 -23.86
CA GLU A 14 5.35 -5.87 -24.54
C GLU A 14 6.33 -6.68 -23.68
N ARG A 15 6.54 -6.30 -22.40
CA ARG A 15 7.41 -7.03 -21.48
C ARG A 15 7.03 -8.52 -21.46
N PRO A 16 7.98 -9.44 -21.71
CA PRO A 16 7.72 -10.87 -21.64
C PRO A 16 7.29 -11.27 -20.23
N SER A 17 6.42 -12.29 -20.14
CA SER A 17 6.02 -12.89 -18.87
C SER A 17 7.25 -13.30 -18.06
N PHE A 18 7.20 -13.12 -16.75
CA PHE A 18 8.28 -13.54 -15.86
C PHE A 18 8.53 -15.05 -15.94
N ASP A 19 9.73 -15.44 -16.38
CA ASP A 19 10.25 -16.80 -16.29
C ASP A 19 11.33 -16.85 -15.18
N PRO A 20 11.17 -17.70 -14.14
CA PRO A 20 12.19 -17.88 -13.11
C PRO A 20 13.60 -18.18 -13.65
N LYS A 21 13.72 -18.94 -14.75
CA LYS A 21 15.02 -19.34 -15.32
C LYS A 21 15.85 -18.17 -15.81
N ASP A 22 15.20 -17.17 -16.40
CA ASP A 22 15.87 -15.97 -16.92
C ASP A 22 16.56 -15.17 -15.80
N HIS A 23 16.17 -15.43 -14.56
CA HIS A 23 16.72 -14.83 -13.35
C HIS A 23 17.54 -15.82 -12.50
N GLY A 24 17.87 -17.01 -13.03
CA GLY A 24 18.64 -18.04 -12.34
C GLY A 24 17.88 -18.74 -11.20
N LEU A 25 16.56 -18.59 -11.14
CA LEU A 25 15.71 -19.27 -10.16
C LEU A 25 15.26 -20.64 -10.68
N ASP A 26 14.81 -21.50 -9.76
CA ASP A 26 14.24 -22.79 -10.12
C ASP A 26 12.90 -22.64 -10.85
N ASN A 27 12.62 -23.51 -11.82
CA ASN A 27 11.37 -23.51 -12.59
C ASN A 27 10.09 -23.64 -11.75
N SER A 28 10.21 -24.30 -10.58
CA SER A 28 9.13 -24.46 -9.61
C SER A 28 8.91 -23.22 -8.74
N PHE A 29 9.73 -22.17 -8.89
CA PHE A 29 9.58 -20.94 -8.14
C PHE A 29 8.20 -20.31 -8.42
N ARG A 30 7.49 -19.99 -7.34
CA ARG A 30 6.20 -19.30 -7.37
C ARG A 30 6.22 -18.27 -6.25
N LEU A 31 6.00 -16.99 -6.56
CA LEU A 31 5.95 -15.95 -5.54
C LEU A 31 4.75 -16.16 -4.61
N THR A 32 3.64 -16.63 -5.16
CA THR A 32 2.40 -16.91 -4.44
C THR A 32 2.56 -17.99 -3.35
N ARG A 33 3.55 -18.88 -3.46
CA ARG A 33 3.85 -19.90 -2.43
C ARG A 33 4.27 -19.30 -1.08
N PHE A 34 4.72 -18.05 -1.09
CA PHE A 34 5.12 -17.32 0.12
C PHE A 34 3.98 -16.50 0.73
N ALA A 35 2.81 -16.46 0.11
CA ALA A 35 1.60 -15.92 0.73
C ALA A 35 1.13 -16.80 1.89
N ALA A 36 0.31 -16.25 2.79
CA ALA A 36 -0.37 -17.04 3.80
C ALA A 36 -1.40 -17.98 3.13
N VAL A 37 -1.56 -19.19 3.66
CA VAL A 37 -2.62 -20.11 3.21
C VAL A 37 -3.97 -19.45 3.52
N GLY A 38 -4.80 -19.22 2.49
CA GLY A 38 -6.07 -18.47 2.63
C GLY A 38 -5.94 -16.94 2.53
N ALA A 39 -4.78 -16.41 2.13
CA ALA A 39 -4.51 -14.97 2.04
C ALA A 39 -5.49 -14.16 1.16
N ALA A 40 -6.16 -14.78 0.20
CA ALA A 40 -7.20 -14.13 -0.60
C ALA A 40 -8.42 -13.69 0.25
N GLY A 41 -8.57 -14.23 1.46
CA GLY A 41 -9.63 -13.89 2.43
C GLY A 41 -9.09 -13.47 3.81
N SER A 42 -7.85 -13.00 3.93
CA SER A 42 -7.23 -12.66 5.23
C SER A 42 -7.78 -11.41 5.91
N LYS A 43 -8.84 -10.79 5.37
CA LYS A 43 -9.52 -9.69 6.05
C LYS A 43 -10.28 -10.29 7.24
N LEU A 44 -10.02 -9.77 8.44
CA LEU A 44 -10.84 -10.07 9.60
C LEU A 44 -12.31 -9.78 9.26
N PRO A 45 -13.25 -10.65 9.68
CA PRO A 45 -14.67 -10.36 9.53
C PRO A 45 -14.98 -8.98 10.12
N GLN A 46 -15.78 -8.19 9.41
CA GLN A 46 -16.07 -6.80 9.78
C GLN A 46 -16.58 -6.71 11.23
N ASN A 47 -17.47 -7.61 11.64
CA ASN A 47 -18.01 -7.67 13.00
C ASN A 47 -16.92 -7.87 14.07
N THR A 48 -15.92 -8.69 13.79
CA THR A 48 -14.79 -8.92 14.71
C THR A 48 -13.95 -7.67 14.87
N LEU A 49 -13.67 -6.97 13.76
CA LEU A 49 -12.93 -5.71 13.78
C LEU A 49 -13.73 -4.63 14.52
N SER A 50 -15.01 -4.43 14.20
CA SER A 50 -15.88 -3.46 14.86
C SER A 50 -15.94 -3.68 16.37
N ASN A 51 -16.12 -4.94 16.82
CA ASN A 51 -16.14 -5.25 18.25
C ASN A 51 -14.81 -4.95 18.95
N ALA A 52 -13.68 -5.25 18.30
CA ALA A 52 -12.37 -4.94 18.84
C ALA A 52 -12.14 -3.43 18.96
N LEU A 53 -12.58 -2.65 17.97
CA LEU A 53 -12.49 -1.18 17.98
C LEU A 53 -13.34 -0.54 19.07
N LEU A 54 -14.56 -1.07 19.29
CA LEU A 54 -15.43 -0.66 20.39
C LEU A 54 -14.77 -0.98 21.74
N ALA A 55 -14.25 -2.19 21.90
CA ALA A 55 -13.62 -2.63 23.15
C ALA A 55 -12.35 -1.83 23.49
N SER A 56 -11.59 -1.36 22.49
CA SER A 56 -10.41 -0.51 22.71
C SER A 56 -10.73 0.97 22.90
N GLY A 57 -12.01 1.37 22.78
CA GLY A 57 -12.43 2.77 22.80
C GLY A 57 -11.98 3.59 21.58
N LEU A 58 -11.58 2.90 20.49
CA LEU A 58 -11.20 3.53 19.22
C LEU A 58 -12.43 3.81 18.33
N ALA A 59 -13.55 3.16 18.62
CA ALA A 59 -14.87 3.46 18.07
C ALA A 59 -15.89 3.64 19.22
N LYS A 60 -17.00 4.35 18.97
CA LYS A 60 -18.12 4.51 19.91
C LYS A 60 -19.40 3.99 19.25
N GLU A 61 -20.25 3.30 20.02
CA GLU A 61 -21.55 2.86 19.51
C GLU A 61 -22.44 4.05 19.16
N GLY A 62 -23.01 4.05 17.96
CA GLY A 62 -23.97 5.08 17.50
C GLY A 62 -23.35 6.36 16.95
N GLU A 63 -22.03 6.56 17.04
CA GLU A 63 -21.33 7.64 16.35
C GLU A 63 -20.95 7.18 14.93
N PRO A 64 -21.09 8.02 13.90
CA PRO A 64 -20.53 7.69 12.59
C PRO A 64 -19.02 7.44 12.74
N GLU A 65 -18.45 6.52 11.95
CA GLU A 65 -17.01 6.15 11.87
C GLU A 65 -16.06 7.33 11.55
N THR A 66 -16.57 8.56 11.65
CA THR A 66 -15.97 9.84 11.29
C THR A 66 -15.43 10.66 12.46
N VAL A 67 -15.21 10.09 13.65
CA VAL A 67 -14.80 10.88 14.84
C VAL A 67 -13.47 10.37 15.41
N VAL A 68 -12.37 10.98 14.98
CA VAL A 68 -11.09 10.91 15.70
C VAL A 68 -11.11 11.94 16.83
N GLN A 69 -10.86 11.49 18.07
CA GLN A 69 -10.81 12.22 19.34
C GLN A 69 -10.80 13.76 19.21
N ALA A 70 -11.89 14.38 19.65
CA ALA A 70 -12.17 15.81 19.48
C ALA A 70 -11.40 16.74 20.44
N GLU A 71 -10.52 16.26 21.31
CA GLU A 71 -10.16 17.03 22.52
C GLU A 71 -9.01 18.06 22.38
N MET A 72 -8.38 18.30 21.21
CA MET A 72 -7.21 19.20 21.16
C MET A 72 -7.06 20.19 20.00
N LEU A 73 -8.08 20.52 19.18
CA LEU A 73 -7.93 21.56 18.14
C LEU A 73 -9.13 22.52 18.04
N PRO A 74 -8.90 23.85 17.95
CA PRO A 74 -9.92 24.89 18.10
C PRO A 74 -10.65 25.23 16.79
N VAL A 75 -10.99 24.25 15.95
CA VAL A 75 -11.72 24.51 14.70
C VAL A 75 -12.97 23.64 14.62
N ALA A 76 -14.09 24.28 14.95
CA ALA A 76 -15.43 23.79 14.63
C ALA A 76 -15.67 23.98 13.13
N SER A 77 -15.31 22.98 12.32
CA SER A 77 -15.80 22.86 10.96
C SER A 77 -16.55 21.54 10.85
N ALA A 78 -17.79 21.61 10.36
CA ALA A 78 -18.76 20.51 10.25
C ALA A 78 -18.40 19.51 9.14
N VAL A 79 -17.12 19.15 9.04
CA VAL A 79 -16.57 18.30 8.00
C VAL A 79 -16.46 16.87 8.53
N PRO A 80 -17.00 15.87 7.83
CA PRO A 80 -16.84 14.47 8.24
C PRO A 80 -15.36 14.10 8.17
N ARG A 81 -14.74 13.87 9.34
CA ARG A 81 -13.38 13.34 9.40
C ARG A 81 -13.46 11.85 9.09
N LEU A 82 -13.35 11.45 7.83
CA LEU A 82 -13.42 10.02 7.50
C LEU A 82 -12.32 9.25 8.25
N GLY A 83 -12.74 8.30 9.08
CA GLY A 83 -11.89 7.67 10.08
C GLY A 83 -11.87 6.15 9.98
N ILE A 84 -11.85 5.50 11.13
CA ILE A 84 -11.64 4.06 11.25
C ILE A 84 -12.87 3.32 10.71
N GLY A 85 -12.67 2.50 9.67
CA GLY A 85 -13.72 1.74 8.98
C GLY A 85 -13.65 1.86 7.46
N TYR A 86 -12.99 2.90 6.95
CA TYR A 86 -12.75 3.12 5.53
C TYR A 86 -11.31 2.77 5.13
N ASP A 87 -11.12 2.51 3.83
CA ASP A 87 -9.82 2.21 3.20
C ASP A 87 -8.87 3.45 3.16
N CYS A 88 -9.39 4.62 3.58
CA CYS A 88 -8.75 5.93 3.64
C CYS A 88 -9.13 6.68 4.93
N SER A 89 -8.30 7.63 5.34
CA SER A 89 -8.66 8.62 6.35
C SER A 89 -8.46 10.05 5.85
N VAL A 90 -9.36 10.94 6.26
CA VAL A 90 -9.36 12.37 5.92
C VAL A 90 -9.24 13.18 7.20
N ILE A 91 -8.14 13.92 7.33
CA ILE A 91 -7.77 14.60 8.57
C ILE A 91 -7.52 16.07 8.27
N PRO A 92 -8.29 17.02 8.84
CA PRO A 92 -7.99 18.44 8.68
C PRO A 92 -6.64 18.77 9.34
N LEU A 93 -5.77 19.48 8.62
CA LEU A 93 -4.49 19.92 9.17
C LEU A 93 -4.68 21.07 10.17
N ARG A 94 -3.73 21.23 11.08
CA ARG A 94 -3.76 22.27 12.13
C ARG A 94 -3.84 23.70 11.59
N THR A 95 -3.42 23.92 10.34
CA THR A 95 -3.48 25.20 9.64
C THR A 95 -4.89 25.56 9.14
N GLY A 96 -5.83 24.61 9.15
CA GLY A 96 -7.24 24.83 8.81
C GLY A 96 -7.57 24.84 7.30
N VAL A 97 -6.61 25.18 6.44
CA VAL A 97 -6.85 25.38 4.99
C VAL A 97 -6.59 24.15 4.11
N TYR A 98 -5.94 23.12 4.66
CA TYR A 98 -5.58 21.89 3.95
C TYR A 98 -6.01 20.68 4.76
N TRP A 99 -6.39 19.61 4.07
CA TRP A 99 -6.70 18.32 4.65
C TRP A 99 -5.72 17.27 4.16
N LEU A 100 -5.38 16.35 5.05
CA LEU A 100 -4.56 15.19 4.77
C LEU A 100 -5.46 14.02 4.42
N VAL A 101 -5.31 13.48 3.22
CA VAL A 101 -5.90 12.21 2.83
C VAL A 101 -4.81 11.16 2.81
N GLN A 102 -5.02 10.06 3.52
CA GLN A 102 -4.10 8.94 3.53
C GLN A 102 -4.82 7.62 3.31
N ALA A 103 -4.23 6.77 2.48
CA ALA A 103 -4.68 5.41 2.23
C ALA A 103 -3.61 4.43 2.68
N THR A 104 -3.99 3.37 3.38
CA THR A 104 -3.08 2.27 3.70
C THR A 104 -3.68 0.97 3.21
N SER A 105 -2.87 0.16 2.52
CA SER A 105 -3.30 -1.17 2.07
C SER A 105 -2.20 -2.20 2.31
N LEU A 106 -2.59 -3.42 2.62
CA LEU A 106 -1.71 -4.56 2.76
C LEU A 106 -2.28 -5.73 1.98
N PHE A 107 -1.45 -6.38 1.16
CA PHE A 107 -1.83 -7.57 0.42
C PHE A 107 -0.70 -8.60 0.41
N TYR A 108 -1.07 -9.85 0.30
CA TYR A 108 -0.15 -10.93 -0.03
C TYR A 108 0.01 -11.04 -1.55
N PRO A 109 1.11 -11.63 -2.06
CA PRO A 109 1.26 -11.89 -3.48
C PRO A 109 0.12 -12.76 -4.03
N ILE A 110 -0.50 -12.28 -5.12
CA ILE A 110 -1.57 -12.98 -5.84
C ILE A 110 -1.16 -13.43 -7.25
N ILE A 111 -0.01 -12.97 -7.72
CA ILE A 111 0.57 -13.31 -9.01
C ILE A 111 2.05 -13.65 -8.81
N ASP A 112 2.57 -14.52 -9.68
CA ASP A 112 3.94 -15.00 -9.57
C ASP A 112 4.99 -14.05 -10.14
N ASP A 113 4.60 -13.15 -11.06
CA ASP A 113 5.48 -12.11 -11.60
C ASP A 113 5.70 -10.99 -10.56
N PRO A 114 6.91 -10.84 -10.01
CA PRO A 114 7.16 -9.86 -8.95
C PRO A 114 7.00 -8.41 -9.41
N TYR A 115 7.38 -8.10 -10.64
CA TYR A 115 7.26 -6.75 -11.19
C TYR A 115 5.79 -6.38 -11.39
N VAL A 116 4.98 -7.29 -11.97
CA VAL A 116 3.54 -7.06 -12.08
C VAL A 116 2.89 -6.97 -10.70
N MET A 117 3.32 -7.79 -9.74
CA MET A 117 2.86 -7.69 -8.35
C MET A 117 3.17 -6.31 -7.74
N GLY A 118 4.35 -5.74 -8.04
CA GLY A 118 4.72 -4.36 -7.69
C GLY A 118 3.82 -3.30 -8.33
N LYS A 119 3.45 -3.47 -9.60
CA LYS A 119 2.50 -2.58 -10.29
C LYS A 119 1.11 -2.63 -9.67
N ILE A 120 0.57 -3.85 -9.48
CA ILE A 120 -0.73 -4.08 -8.81
C ILE A 120 -0.71 -3.46 -7.42
N ALA A 121 0.43 -3.59 -6.75
CA ALA A 121 0.62 -3.03 -5.45
C ALA A 121 0.39 -1.52 -5.41
N CYS A 122 1.16 -0.77 -6.20
CA CYS A 122 1.00 0.67 -6.31
C CYS A 122 -0.43 1.06 -6.71
N GLY A 123 -1.00 0.40 -7.72
CA GLY A 123 -2.37 0.67 -8.17
C GLY A 123 -3.43 0.54 -7.07
N LYS A 124 -3.28 -0.43 -6.16
CA LYS A 124 -4.27 -0.63 -5.08
C LYS A 124 -4.27 0.49 -4.05
N VAL A 125 -3.12 1.07 -3.72
CA VAL A 125 -3.09 2.21 -2.79
C VAL A 125 -3.59 3.49 -3.46
N LEU A 126 -3.29 3.67 -4.75
CA LEU A 126 -3.80 4.81 -5.53
C LEU A 126 -5.31 4.73 -5.72
N ASN A 127 -5.87 3.55 -5.99
CA ASN A 127 -7.32 3.37 -6.13
C ASN A 127 -8.09 3.80 -4.87
N ASN A 128 -7.53 3.57 -3.68
CA ASN A 128 -8.15 4.03 -2.44
C ASN A 128 -8.18 5.58 -2.38
N LEU A 129 -7.15 6.27 -2.86
CA LEU A 129 -7.15 7.74 -2.98
C LEU A 129 -8.14 8.23 -4.04
N TYR A 130 -8.19 7.56 -5.20
CA TYR A 130 -9.13 7.88 -6.27
C TYR A 130 -10.60 7.71 -5.86
N ALA A 131 -10.88 6.73 -5.00
CA ALA A 131 -12.21 6.53 -4.43
C ALA A 131 -12.68 7.71 -3.56
N MET A 132 -11.74 8.53 -3.06
CA MET A 132 -12.02 9.78 -2.32
C MET A 132 -12.07 11.02 -3.22
N GLY A 133 -12.06 10.83 -4.54
CA GLY A 133 -12.04 11.92 -5.53
C GLY A 133 -10.67 12.60 -5.69
N VAL A 134 -9.60 12.06 -5.10
CA VAL A 134 -8.28 12.69 -5.15
C VAL A 134 -7.42 12.06 -6.23
N SER A 135 -7.15 12.80 -7.31
CA SER A 135 -6.36 12.35 -8.47
C SER A 135 -4.84 12.41 -8.26
N ASP A 136 -4.38 13.26 -7.35
CA ASP A 136 -2.96 13.51 -7.11
C ASP A 136 -2.44 12.70 -5.92
N CYS A 137 -1.14 12.42 -5.89
CA CYS A 137 -0.50 11.78 -4.74
C CYS A 137 0.86 12.43 -4.47
N ASP A 138 0.98 13.06 -3.31
CA ASP A 138 2.20 13.77 -2.91
C ASP A 138 3.31 12.80 -2.50
N ASN A 139 2.94 11.64 -1.97
CA ASN A 139 3.92 10.70 -1.45
C ASN A 139 3.40 9.26 -1.38
N LEU A 140 4.26 8.32 -1.81
CA LEU A 140 4.10 6.90 -1.62
C LEU A 140 5.17 6.33 -0.67
N THR A 141 4.75 5.43 0.21
CA THR A 141 5.64 4.63 1.07
C THR A 141 5.33 3.15 0.88
N MET A 142 6.36 2.33 0.78
CA MET A 142 6.23 0.88 0.64
C MET A 142 6.73 0.16 1.90
N MET A 143 6.02 -0.88 2.33
CA MET A 143 6.41 -1.76 3.43
C MET A 143 6.40 -3.20 2.92
N LEU A 144 7.53 -3.90 3.03
CA LEU A 144 7.72 -5.23 2.48
C LEU A 144 7.96 -6.23 3.61
N GLY A 145 7.10 -7.23 3.71
CA GLY A 145 7.38 -8.46 4.44
C GLY A 145 8.11 -9.43 3.53
N VAL A 146 9.33 -9.81 3.90
CA VAL A 146 10.14 -10.77 3.15
C VAL A 146 10.07 -12.12 3.83
N SER A 147 9.63 -13.14 3.09
CA SER A 147 9.48 -14.48 3.67
C SER A 147 10.83 -15.03 4.14
N ASN A 148 10.90 -15.49 5.38
CA ASN A 148 12.06 -16.22 5.90
C ASN A 148 12.30 -17.57 5.19
N ARG A 149 11.31 -18.04 4.41
CA ARG A 149 11.39 -19.24 3.56
C ARG A 149 12.01 -18.96 2.19
N MET A 150 12.19 -17.69 1.81
CA MET A 150 12.89 -17.36 0.56
C MET A 150 14.39 -17.53 0.73
N THR A 151 15.04 -18.12 -0.26
CA THR A 151 16.51 -18.15 -0.31
C THR A 151 17.07 -16.74 -0.49
N LYS A 152 18.38 -16.54 -0.30
CA LYS A 152 19.01 -15.24 -0.57
C LYS A 152 18.84 -14.86 -2.05
N GLN A 153 19.13 -15.80 -2.95
CA GLN A 153 18.99 -15.61 -4.39
C GLN A 153 17.56 -15.25 -4.81
N GLU A 154 16.54 -15.93 -4.27
CA GLU A 154 15.14 -15.59 -4.53
C GLU A 154 14.81 -14.16 -4.09
N ARG A 155 15.30 -13.73 -2.92
CA ARG A 155 15.08 -12.36 -2.43
C ARG A 155 15.76 -11.32 -3.29
N ASP A 156 17.00 -11.58 -3.69
CA ASP A 156 17.83 -10.66 -4.49
C ASP A 156 17.24 -10.46 -5.90
N VAL A 157 16.45 -11.42 -6.41
CA VAL A 157 15.71 -11.29 -7.67
C VAL A 157 14.34 -10.63 -7.47
N VAL A 158 13.56 -11.12 -6.50
CA VAL A 158 12.15 -10.74 -6.33
C VAL A 158 12.00 -9.30 -5.84
N LEU A 159 12.81 -8.87 -4.87
CA LEU A 159 12.64 -7.55 -4.26
C LEU A 159 12.93 -6.40 -5.26
N PRO A 160 14.03 -6.42 -6.03
CA PRO A 160 14.27 -5.38 -7.02
C PRO A 160 13.20 -5.33 -8.11
N LEU A 161 12.72 -6.49 -8.60
CA LEU A 161 11.65 -6.56 -9.59
C LEU A 161 10.36 -5.92 -9.06
N MET A 162 9.98 -6.28 -7.84
CA MET A 162 8.77 -5.76 -7.19
C MET A 162 8.85 -4.27 -6.91
N LEU A 163 9.99 -3.78 -6.44
CA LEU A 163 10.24 -2.35 -6.25
C LEU A 163 10.22 -1.59 -7.58
N SER A 164 10.76 -2.18 -8.64
CA SER A 164 10.78 -1.57 -9.97
C SER A 164 9.39 -1.45 -10.58
N GLY A 165 8.57 -2.50 -10.46
CA GLY A 165 7.17 -2.43 -10.88
C GLY A 165 6.35 -1.42 -10.07
N PHE A 166 6.60 -1.32 -8.76
CA PHE A 166 5.97 -0.28 -7.93
C PHE A 166 6.39 1.12 -8.37
N ARG A 167 7.70 1.32 -8.61
CA ARG A 167 8.27 2.59 -9.09
C ARG A 167 7.71 2.99 -10.45
N PHE A 168 7.56 2.05 -11.38
CA PHE A 168 7.00 2.32 -12.69
C PHE A 168 5.60 2.95 -12.57
N ARG A 169 4.72 2.34 -11.77
CA ARG A 169 3.38 2.89 -11.53
C ARG A 169 3.37 4.19 -10.73
N ALA A 170 4.29 4.35 -9.78
CA ALA A 170 4.43 5.62 -9.07
C ALA A 170 4.85 6.76 -10.01
N SER A 171 5.75 6.48 -10.96
CA SER A 171 6.21 7.44 -11.96
C SER A 171 5.10 7.84 -12.94
N ASP A 172 4.22 6.90 -13.31
CA ASP A 172 3.04 7.13 -14.18
C ASP A 172 2.11 8.22 -13.61
N VAL A 173 2.01 8.29 -12.27
CA VAL A 173 1.17 9.26 -11.55
C VAL A 173 1.96 10.44 -10.97
N GLY A 174 3.26 10.54 -11.27
CA GLY A 174 4.13 11.61 -10.77
C GLY A 174 4.38 11.58 -9.25
N ALA A 175 4.05 10.50 -8.56
CA ALA A 175 4.16 10.40 -7.11
C ALA A 175 5.57 9.93 -6.68
N PRO A 176 6.29 10.69 -5.84
CA PRO A 176 7.59 10.25 -5.32
C PRO A 176 7.42 9.11 -4.31
N ILE A 177 8.38 8.19 -4.31
CA ILE A 177 8.51 7.15 -3.29
C ILE A 177 9.56 7.61 -2.28
N THR A 178 9.14 8.09 -1.12
CA THR A 178 10.07 8.66 -0.12
C THR A 178 10.49 7.67 0.97
N GLY A 179 9.87 6.51 1.04
CA GLY A 179 10.18 5.53 2.07
C GLY A 179 9.92 4.09 1.64
N VAL A 180 10.86 3.22 1.95
CA VAL A 180 10.72 1.77 1.85
C VAL A 180 11.15 1.17 3.18
N GLN A 181 10.26 0.39 3.79
CA GLN A 181 10.56 -0.39 4.98
C GLN A 181 10.53 -1.88 4.62
N THR A 182 11.46 -2.66 5.15
CA THR A 182 11.52 -4.09 4.89
C THR A 182 11.72 -4.84 6.19
N ILE A 183 10.91 -5.87 6.42
CA ILE A 183 10.97 -6.72 7.61
C ILE A 183 11.04 -8.19 7.21
N ALA A 184 11.73 -9.00 8.01
CA ALA A 184 11.64 -10.46 7.89
C ALA A 184 10.29 -10.94 8.46
N ASN A 185 9.61 -11.82 7.76
CA ASN A 185 8.30 -12.36 8.17
C ASN A 185 8.15 -13.81 7.68
N PRO A 186 7.34 -14.67 8.31
CA PRO A 186 7.05 -16.00 7.75
C PRO A 186 6.40 -15.96 6.35
N TRP A 187 5.61 -14.93 6.09
CA TRP A 187 4.91 -14.72 4.83
C TRP A 187 5.43 -13.49 4.09
N CYS A 188 5.36 -13.53 2.76
CA CYS A 188 5.62 -12.35 1.95
C CYS A 188 4.36 -11.49 1.89
N PHE A 189 4.48 -10.19 2.18
CA PHE A 189 3.39 -9.23 2.05
C PHE A 189 3.90 -7.88 1.55
N LEU A 190 2.99 -7.12 0.95
CA LEU A 190 3.22 -5.78 0.41
C LEU A 190 2.25 -4.81 1.09
N GLY A 191 2.73 -4.13 2.12
CA GLY A 191 2.10 -2.96 2.74
C GLY A 191 2.47 -1.67 2.01
N ARG A 192 1.55 -0.72 1.96
CA ARG A 192 1.67 0.49 1.13
C ARG A 192 0.89 1.62 1.75
N ARG A 193 1.44 2.82 1.68
CA ARG A 193 0.75 4.03 2.12
C ARG A 193 0.86 5.10 1.05
N GLY A 194 -0.26 5.72 0.72
CA GLY A 194 -0.36 6.90 -0.13
C GLY A 194 -0.83 8.08 0.71
N LEU A 195 -0.25 9.24 0.46
CA LEU A 195 -0.52 10.48 1.16
C LEU A 195 -0.74 11.59 0.14
N VAL A 196 -1.69 12.46 0.43
CA VAL A 196 -1.92 13.69 -0.33
C VAL A 196 -2.50 14.77 0.57
N CYS A 197 -2.01 15.98 0.41
CA CYS A 197 -2.49 17.19 1.04
C CYS A 197 -3.35 17.96 0.02
N VAL A 198 -4.64 18.07 0.30
CA VAL A 198 -5.59 18.76 -0.58
C VAL A 198 -6.13 20.02 0.10
N PRO A 199 -6.42 21.09 -0.65
CA PRO A 199 -7.19 22.22 -0.12
C PRO A 199 -8.55 21.75 0.40
N GLU A 200 -9.06 22.46 1.41
CA GLU A 200 -10.42 22.27 1.90
C GLU A 200 -11.44 22.32 0.75
N GLY A 201 -12.35 21.34 0.71
CA GLY A 201 -13.43 21.25 -0.32
C GLY A 201 -13.12 20.44 -1.58
N ARG A 202 -11.92 19.84 -1.71
CA ARG A 202 -11.55 18.96 -2.85
C ARG A 202 -11.74 17.45 -2.60
N VAL A 203 -12.22 17.06 -1.43
CA VAL A 203 -12.58 15.67 -1.11
C VAL A 203 -14.09 15.54 -1.24
N HIS A 204 -14.57 14.57 -2.02
CA HIS A 204 -15.99 14.35 -2.31
C HIS A 204 -16.49 13.04 -1.71
#